data_AF-A0A1W6BYG1-F1
#
_entry.id   AF-A0A1W6BYG1-F1
#
_cell.length_a   1.000
_cell.length_b   1.000
_cell.length_c   1.000
_cell.angle_alpha   90.00
_cell.angle_beta   90.00
_cell.angle_gamma   90.00
#
_symmetry.space_group_name_H-M   'P 1'
#
loop_
_entity.id
_entity.type
_entity.pdbx_description
1 polymer ?
#
loop_
_entity_poly.entity_id
_entity_poly.type
_entity_poly.pdbx_seq_one_letter_code
_entity_poly.pdbx_strand_id
1 'polypeptide(L)'
;MKKHFLTSLMLLGTLQAGNTDLLTGDTALACEAILCLSSPAMPSECMPSLQRYFGISYSKPWKTIQARMNFLNLCPVVAQTPEMKAQAESLSQITGTCTEQELNAQLEKSKQPLEIYKKCKVGDNGIECMDIPIFGYRINPKMTKNCEILSRMTYNDYQNRFKYTCNKQFYKEYEWNAGKKIIAEISQSEYNALKENERFSRTLKERTGFSYKEITHYYRAEPIEKHCWVDTGGSK
;
A
#
# COMPACT_ATOMS: atom_id res chain seq x y z
N MET A 1 80.86 -2.47 -1.21
CA MET A 1 79.56 -2.84 -0.59
C MET A 1 78.95 -1.57 0.01
N LYS A 2 78.05 -0.88 -0.71
CA LYS A 2 77.39 0.35 -0.25
C LYS A 2 75.88 0.16 -0.38
N LYS A 3 75.18 0.36 0.73
CA LYS A 3 73.74 0.21 0.91
C LYS A 3 73.02 1.36 0.19
N HIS A 4 72.08 1.06 -0.70
CA HIS A 4 71.19 2.05 -1.29
C HIS A 4 69.89 2.10 -0.50
N PHE A 5 69.60 3.29 0.04
CA PHE A 5 68.36 3.65 0.72
C PHE A 5 67.34 4.05 -0.36
N LEU A 6 66.20 3.35 -0.45
CA LEU A 6 65.11 3.67 -1.37
C LEU A 6 64.04 4.46 -0.60
N THR A 7 64.04 5.78 -0.79
CA THR A 7 63.00 6.69 -0.31
C THR A 7 61.77 6.60 -1.22
N SER A 8 60.65 6.15 -0.65
CA SER A 8 59.32 6.15 -1.27
C SER A 8 58.71 7.55 -1.18
N LEU A 9 58.43 8.15 -2.34
CA LEU A 9 57.79 9.45 -2.48
C LEU A 9 56.27 9.22 -2.62
N MET A 10 55.51 9.36 -1.54
CA MET A 10 54.04 9.39 -1.60
C MET A 10 53.59 10.75 -2.15
N LEU A 11 52.98 10.75 -3.34
CA LEU A 11 52.21 11.90 -3.84
C LEU A 11 50.93 12.04 -3.01
N LEU A 12 50.83 13.12 -2.24
CA LEU A 12 49.55 13.58 -1.68
C LEU A 12 48.70 14.16 -2.82
N GLY A 13 47.66 13.44 -3.22
CA GLY A 13 46.56 13.99 -4.00
C GLY A 13 45.68 14.86 -3.11
N THR A 14 45.64 16.17 -3.37
CA THR A 14 44.70 17.09 -2.73
C THR A 14 43.29 16.82 -3.26
N LEU A 15 42.44 16.20 -2.44
CA LEU A 15 40.99 16.21 -2.64
C LEU A 15 40.49 17.64 -2.40
N GLN A 16 40.07 18.33 -3.46
CA GLN A 16 39.27 19.54 -3.32
C GLN A 16 37.89 19.14 -2.77
N ALA A 17 37.67 19.38 -1.49
CA ALA A 17 36.36 19.37 -0.88
C ALA A 17 35.51 20.46 -1.54
N GLY A 18 34.45 20.05 -2.25
CA GLY A 18 33.42 20.99 -2.71
C GLY A 18 32.82 21.72 -1.50
N ASN A 19 32.53 23.00 -1.67
CA ASN A 19 32.01 23.90 -0.64
C ASN A 19 30.95 23.24 0.25
N THR A 20 31.34 22.88 1.47
CA THR A 20 30.41 22.61 2.57
C THR A 20 29.95 23.96 3.11
N ASP A 21 29.11 24.67 2.36
CA ASP A 21 28.23 25.64 3.01
C ASP A 21 27.42 24.85 4.03
N LEU A 22 27.67 25.10 5.31
CA LEU A 22 26.98 24.43 6.40
C LEU A 22 25.49 24.71 6.24
N LEU A 23 24.75 23.74 5.71
CA LEU A 23 23.30 23.84 5.59
C LEU A 23 22.77 23.97 7.02
N THR A 24 22.07 25.06 7.31
CA THR A 24 21.46 25.31 8.62
C THR A 24 19.98 25.61 8.48
N GLY A 25 19.22 25.38 9.57
CA GLY A 25 17.79 25.68 9.62
C GLY A 25 16.96 24.94 8.57
N ASP A 26 15.96 25.62 8.01
CA ASP A 26 15.01 25.04 7.05
C ASP A 26 15.68 24.56 5.75
N THR A 27 16.82 25.14 5.35
CA THR A 27 17.58 24.69 4.18
C THR A 27 18.13 23.28 4.38
N ALA A 28 18.68 22.99 5.58
CA ALA A 28 19.16 21.65 5.93
C ALA A 28 18.00 20.65 5.95
N LEU A 29 16.90 21.02 6.62
CA LEU A 29 15.72 20.17 6.73
C LEU A 29 15.07 19.89 5.36
N ALA A 30 15.11 20.85 4.43
CA ALA A 30 14.59 20.66 3.08
C ALA A 30 15.40 19.61 2.31
N CYS A 31 16.72 19.68 2.35
CA CYS A 31 17.58 18.70 1.69
C CYS A 31 17.43 17.31 2.32
N GLU A 32 17.39 17.22 3.64
CA GLU A 32 17.17 15.96 4.34
C GLU A 32 15.77 15.39 4.07
N ALA A 33 14.73 16.23 4.01
CA ALA A 33 13.37 15.79 3.66
C ALA A 33 13.32 15.15 2.26
N ILE A 34 14.06 15.68 1.28
CA ILE A 34 14.15 15.06 -0.06
C ILE A 34 14.71 13.65 0.03
N LEU A 35 15.81 13.46 0.78
CA LEU A 35 16.44 12.15 0.96
C LEU A 35 15.52 11.19 1.72
N CYS A 36 14.94 11.64 2.82
CA CYS A 36 14.07 10.84 3.68
C CYS A 36 12.77 10.43 2.98
N LEU A 37 12.16 11.32 2.18
CA LEU A 37 10.96 10.97 1.41
C LEU A 37 11.28 9.99 0.26
N SER A 38 12.49 10.05 -0.30
CA SER A 38 12.96 9.09 -1.30
C SER A 38 13.40 7.75 -0.70
N SER A 39 13.42 7.61 0.62
CA SER A 39 13.80 6.37 1.30
C SER A 39 12.58 5.69 1.94
N PRO A 40 12.42 4.37 1.76
CA PRO A 40 11.52 3.53 2.53
C PRO A 40 12.03 3.26 3.95
N ALA A 41 13.34 3.33 4.17
CA ALA A 41 13.90 3.36 5.52
C ALA A 41 13.60 4.73 6.14
N MET A 42 12.90 4.73 7.28
CA MET A 42 12.65 5.93 8.08
C MET A 42 13.47 5.86 9.38
N PRO A 43 14.79 6.11 9.31
CA PRO A 43 15.61 6.19 10.51
C PRO A 43 15.17 7.38 11.39
N SER A 44 15.51 7.36 12.67
CA SER A 44 15.11 8.40 13.63
C SER A 44 15.59 9.79 13.23
N GLU A 45 16.71 9.86 12.52
CA GLU A 45 17.37 11.03 11.98
C GLU A 45 16.46 11.77 11.00
N CYS A 46 15.60 11.06 10.27
CA CYS A 46 14.63 11.66 9.35
C CYS A 46 13.47 12.39 10.04
N MET A 47 13.22 12.13 11.33
CA MET A 47 12.03 12.64 12.01
C MET A 47 11.90 14.17 11.98
N PRO A 48 12.93 14.99 12.26
CA PRO A 48 12.79 16.44 12.24
C PRO A 48 12.39 16.97 10.86
N SER A 49 13.02 16.46 9.81
CA SER A 49 12.78 16.87 8.43
C SER A 49 11.41 16.43 7.91
N LEU A 50 10.99 15.20 8.22
CA LEU A 50 9.66 14.70 7.90
C LEU A 50 8.57 15.44 8.68
N GLN A 51 8.79 15.74 9.96
CA GLN A 51 7.85 16.53 10.77
C GLN A 51 7.69 17.94 10.20
N ARG A 52 8.78 18.59 9.80
CA ARG A 52 8.73 19.89 9.13
C ARG A 52 7.92 19.81 7.84
N TYR A 53 8.22 18.82 6.99
CA TYR A 53 7.55 18.61 5.71
C TYR A 53 6.04 18.33 5.86
N PHE A 54 5.67 17.35 6.68
CA PHE A 54 4.27 16.97 6.88
C PHE A 54 3.48 17.99 7.71
N GLY A 55 4.17 18.78 8.55
CA GLY A 55 3.60 19.91 9.27
C GLY A 55 3.19 21.08 8.37
N ILE A 56 3.72 21.17 7.14
CA ILE A 56 3.22 22.11 6.13
C ILE A 56 1.88 21.59 5.62
N SER A 57 0.80 22.22 6.09
CA SER A 57 -0.57 21.89 5.75
C SER A 57 -1.45 23.13 5.71
N TYR A 58 -2.28 23.23 4.68
CA TYR A 58 -3.29 24.26 4.49
C TYR A 58 -4.64 23.61 4.21
N SER A 59 -5.74 24.33 4.43
CA SER A 59 -7.11 23.84 4.16
C SER A 59 -7.34 23.46 2.69
N LYS A 60 -6.54 24.03 1.77
CA LYS A 60 -6.65 23.81 0.32
C LYS A 60 -5.48 22.93 -0.16
N PRO A 61 -5.72 21.73 -0.71
CA PRO A 61 -4.65 20.79 -1.07
C PRO A 61 -3.60 21.37 -2.02
N TRP A 62 -4.01 22.17 -3.00
CA TRP A 62 -3.08 22.81 -3.94
C TRP A 62 -2.17 23.85 -3.26
N LYS A 63 -2.65 24.53 -2.21
CA LYS A 63 -1.80 25.43 -1.41
C LYS A 63 -0.78 24.64 -0.59
N THR A 64 -1.17 23.49 -0.06
CA THR A 64 -0.25 22.57 0.63
C THR A 64 0.85 22.08 -0.31
N ILE A 65 0.50 21.62 -1.50
CA ILE A 65 1.46 21.17 -2.52
C ILE A 65 2.43 22.30 -2.87
N GLN A 66 1.92 23.51 -3.15
CA GLN A 66 2.75 24.67 -3.47
C GLN A 66 3.70 25.05 -2.31
N ALA A 67 3.21 25.06 -1.08
CA ALA A 67 4.04 25.39 0.08
C ALA A 67 5.11 24.34 0.36
N ARG A 68 4.79 23.05 0.19
CA ARG A 68 5.76 21.96 0.28
C ARG A 68 6.81 22.05 -0.81
N MET A 69 6.40 22.35 -2.05
CA MET A 69 7.34 22.61 -3.14
C MET A 69 8.26 23.79 -2.81
N ASN A 70 7.73 24.89 -2.28
CA ASN A 70 8.54 26.04 -1.85
C ASN A 70 9.55 25.67 -0.75
N PHE A 71 9.15 24.83 0.21
CA PHE A 71 10.06 24.30 1.24
C PHE A 71 11.15 23.42 0.64
N LEU A 72 10.80 22.45 -0.22
CA LEU A 72 11.79 21.59 -0.87
C LEU A 72 12.77 22.39 -1.75
N ASN A 73 12.30 23.46 -2.40
CA ASN A 73 13.13 24.39 -3.17
C ASN A 73 14.15 25.18 -2.35
N LEU A 74 14.07 25.17 -1.01
CA LEU A 74 15.13 25.72 -0.16
C LEU A 74 16.42 24.90 -0.30
N CYS A 75 16.33 23.63 -0.67
CA CYS A 75 17.50 22.80 -0.91
C CYS A 75 18.19 23.21 -2.23
N PRO A 76 19.47 23.67 -2.21
CA PRO A 76 20.16 24.15 -3.41
C PRO A 76 20.26 23.10 -4.52
N VAL A 77 20.25 21.82 -4.16
CA VAL A 77 20.38 20.70 -5.10
C VAL A 77 19.18 20.60 -6.04
N VAL A 78 17.99 21.06 -5.64
CA VAL A 78 16.78 21.04 -6.48
C VAL A 78 16.94 21.90 -7.74
N ALA A 79 17.73 22.97 -7.68
CA ALA A 79 17.95 23.87 -8.81
C ALA A 79 19.06 23.40 -9.77
N GLN A 80 19.80 22.34 -9.43
CA GLN A 80 20.99 21.92 -10.20
C GLN A 80 20.63 21.26 -11.53
N THR A 81 19.57 20.44 -11.57
CA THR A 81 19.14 19.77 -12.81
C THR A 81 17.61 19.72 -12.94
N PRO A 82 17.08 19.62 -14.18
CA PRO A 82 15.64 19.44 -14.41
C PRO A 82 15.06 18.21 -13.70
N GLU A 83 15.84 17.12 -13.62
CA GLU A 83 15.44 15.88 -12.96
C GLU A 83 15.23 16.09 -11.45
N MET A 84 16.14 16.82 -10.79
CA MET A 84 16.03 17.12 -9.36
C MET A 84 14.84 18.01 -9.04
N LYS A 85 14.56 18.97 -9.92
CA LYS A 85 13.35 19.79 -9.85
C LYS A 85 12.08 18.95 -10.00
N ALA A 86 12.02 18.07 -11.00
CA ALA A 86 10.88 17.18 -11.21
C ALA A 86 10.67 16.20 -10.04
N GLN A 87 11.77 15.77 -9.41
CA GLN A 87 11.73 14.98 -8.18
C GLN A 87 11.11 15.77 -7.02
N ALA A 88 11.54 17.01 -6.76
CA ALA A 88 10.94 17.85 -5.73
C ALA A 88 9.44 18.13 -6.00
N GLU A 89 9.07 18.38 -7.26
CA GLU A 89 7.66 18.55 -7.67
C GLU A 89 6.82 17.30 -7.37
N SER A 90 7.37 16.12 -7.63
CA SER A 90 6.73 14.84 -7.33
C SER A 90 6.61 14.61 -5.82
N LEU A 91 7.70 14.84 -5.07
CA LEU A 91 7.73 14.70 -3.62
C LEU A 91 6.73 15.62 -2.93
N SER A 92 6.55 16.85 -3.41
CA SER A 92 5.61 17.84 -2.85
C SER A 92 4.16 17.35 -2.74
N GLN A 93 3.81 16.32 -3.52
CA GLN A 93 2.48 15.71 -3.55
C GLN A 93 2.30 14.55 -2.56
N ILE A 94 3.38 14.08 -1.91
CA ILE A 94 3.33 12.98 -0.95
C ILE A 94 2.55 13.39 0.30
N THR A 95 1.52 12.63 0.64
CA THR A 95 0.62 12.91 1.78
C THR A 95 0.72 11.89 2.90
N GLY A 96 1.56 10.88 2.76
CA GLY A 96 1.73 9.82 3.75
C GLY A 96 2.84 8.87 3.32
N THR A 97 2.81 7.66 3.87
CA THR A 97 3.83 6.65 3.60
C THR A 97 3.52 5.81 2.36
N CYS A 98 4.49 4.99 1.98
CA CYS A 98 4.31 3.88 1.06
C CYS A 98 4.87 2.62 1.71
N THR A 99 4.01 1.85 2.33
CA THR A 99 4.38 0.59 3.01
C THR A 99 3.60 -0.60 2.46
N GLU A 100 4.17 -1.79 2.66
CA GLU A 100 3.49 -3.05 2.39
C GLU A 100 2.14 -3.16 3.11
N GLN A 101 2.08 -2.69 4.36
CA GLN A 101 0.86 -2.69 5.16
C GLN A 101 -0.22 -1.81 4.54
N GLU A 102 0.11 -0.59 4.10
CA GLU A 102 -0.86 0.32 3.46
C GLU A 102 -1.38 -0.26 2.13
N LEU A 103 -0.48 -0.85 1.33
CA LEU A 103 -0.84 -1.48 0.07
C LEU A 103 -1.79 -2.67 0.28
N ASN A 104 -1.54 -3.49 1.31
CA ASN A 104 -2.42 -4.62 1.67
C ASN A 104 -3.69 -4.22 2.42
N ALA A 105 -3.78 -2.99 2.93
CA ALA A 105 -5.01 -2.46 3.52
C ALA A 105 -5.98 -1.92 2.45
N GLN A 106 -5.48 -1.63 1.24
CA GLN A 106 -6.29 -1.04 0.19
C GLN A 106 -7.17 -2.08 -0.51
N LEU A 107 -8.49 -1.98 -0.33
CA LEU A 107 -9.44 -2.86 -1.00
C LEU A 107 -9.92 -2.26 -2.33
N GLU A 108 -10.19 -3.15 -3.28
CA GLU A 108 -10.96 -2.83 -4.48
C GLU A 108 -12.28 -3.58 -4.43
N LYS A 109 -13.38 -2.84 -4.66
CA LYS A 109 -14.72 -3.39 -4.83
C LYS A 109 -14.99 -3.66 -6.31
N SER A 110 -15.62 -4.80 -6.62
CA SER A 110 -16.01 -5.13 -7.99
C SER A 110 -16.99 -4.09 -8.54
N LYS A 111 -16.87 -3.77 -9.84
CA LYS A 111 -17.76 -2.81 -10.50
C LYS A 111 -19.19 -3.34 -10.65
N GLN A 112 -19.32 -4.64 -10.83
CA GLN A 112 -20.60 -5.33 -10.98
C GLN A 112 -20.78 -6.34 -9.83
N PRO A 113 -22.03 -6.66 -9.46
CA PRO A 113 -22.30 -7.74 -8.51
C PRO A 113 -21.73 -9.06 -9.03
N LEU A 114 -21.15 -9.86 -8.14
CA LEU A 114 -20.72 -11.22 -8.46
C LEU A 114 -21.87 -12.23 -8.30
N GLU A 115 -22.85 -11.90 -7.47
CA GLU A 115 -24.03 -12.71 -7.20
C GLU A 115 -25.22 -11.78 -6.94
N ILE A 116 -26.42 -12.21 -7.30
CA ILE A 116 -27.67 -11.54 -6.94
C ILE A 116 -28.43 -12.50 -6.04
N TYR A 117 -28.60 -12.12 -4.78
CA TYR A 117 -29.37 -12.87 -3.80
C TYR A 117 -30.79 -12.33 -3.74
N LYS A 118 -31.79 -13.17 -3.99
CA LYS A 118 -33.20 -12.78 -3.92
C LYS A 118 -33.71 -12.91 -2.48
N LYS A 119 -33.99 -11.77 -1.84
CA LYS A 119 -34.61 -11.73 -0.52
C LYS A 119 -36.10 -11.49 -0.67
N CYS A 120 -36.91 -12.42 -0.20
CA CYS A 120 -38.36 -12.28 -0.23
C CYS A 120 -38.91 -12.06 1.19
N LYS A 121 -40.01 -11.31 1.30
CA LYS A 121 -40.81 -11.14 2.52
C LYS A 121 -42.28 -11.41 2.20
N VAL A 122 -43.03 -11.90 3.19
CA VAL A 122 -44.49 -12.00 3.11
C VAL A 122 -45.07 -10.69 3.64
N GLY A 123 -45.87 -10.00 2.82
CA GLY A 123 -46.67 -8.85 3.21
C GLY A 123 -48.15 -9.14 3.00
N ASP A 124 -49.01 -8.17 3.35
CA ASP A 124 -50.47 -8.33 3.31
C ASP A 124 -51.01 -8.64 1.90
N ASN A 125 -50.31 -8.19 0.86
CA ASN A 125 -50.68 -8.36 -0.55
C ASN A 125 -49.91 -9.49 -1.26
N GLY A 126 -49.26 -10.40 -0.51
CA GLY A 126 -48.53 -11.54 -1.06
C GLY A 126 -47.01 -11.49 -0.82
N ILE A 127 -46.25 -12.18 -1.68
CA ILE A 127 -44.78 -12.28 -1.54
C ILE A 127 -44.11 -11.18 -2.34
N GLU A 128 -43.37 -10.31 -1.65
CA GLU A 128 -42.54 -9.29 -2.26
C GLU A 128 -41.07 -9.73 -2.22
N CYS A 129 -40.41 -9.78 -3.37
CA CYS A 129 -39.01 -10.14 -3.50
C CYS A 129 -38.17 -8.96 -3.96
N MET A 130 -37.05 -8.73 -3.28
CA MET A 130 -36.04 -7.77 -3.68
C MET A 130 -34.75 -8.50 -4.06
N ASP A 131 -34.13 -8.04 -5.14
CA ASP A 131 -32.81 -8.51 -5.54
C ASP A 131 -31.75 -7.73 -4.75
N ILE A 132 -30.89 -8.47 -4.05
CA ILE A 132 -29.79 -7.93 -3.26
C ILE A 132 -28.49 -8.23 -3.99
N PRO A 133 -27.81 -7.21 -4.55
CA PRO A 133 -26.53 -7.41 -5.21
C PRO A 133 -25.44 -7.71 -4.18
N ILE A 134 -24.73 -8.81 -4.38
CA ILE A 134 -23.54 -9.16 -3.62
C ILE A 134 -22.32 -8.78 -4.46
N PHE A 135 -21.56 -7.81 -3.97
CA PHE A 135 -20.33 -7.36 -4.62
C PHE A 135 -19.13 -8.20 -4.21
N GLY A 136 -18.08 -8.11 -5.01
CA GLY A 136 -16.80 -8.73 -4.75
C GLY A 136 -15.78 -7.76 -4.17
N TYR A 137 -14.83 -8.29 -3.41
CA TYR A 137 -13.71 -7.57 -2.82
C TYR A 137 -12.40 -8.31 -3.08
N ARG A 138 -11.31 -7.54 -3.21
CA ARG A 138 -9.93 -8.04 -3.27
C ARG A 138 -8.98 -6.97 -2.73
N ILE A 139 -7.72 -7.34 -2.46
CA ILE A 139 -6.65 -6.34 -2.31
C ILE A 139 -6.43 -5.67 -3.66
N ASN A 140 -6.42 -4.34 -3.67
CA ASN A 140 -6.24 -3.54 -4.87
C ASN A 140 -4.87 -3.84 -5.50
N PRO A 141 -4.81 -4.32 -6.75
CA PRO A 141 -3.56 -4.58 -7.46
C PRO A 141 -2.88 -3.31 -7.98
N LYS A 142 -3.47 -2.13 -7.75
CA LYS A 142 -2.86 -0.84 -8.04
C LYS A 142 -2.28 -0.24 -6.76
N MET A 143 -1.13 0.41 -6.93
CA MET A 143 -0.47 1.12 -5.85
C MET A 143 -1.31 2.31 -5.35
N THR A 144 -1.08 2.71 -4.10
CA THR A 144 -1.57 4.01 -3.61
C THR A 144 -0.89 5.15 -4.37
N LYS A 145 -1.46 6.36 -4.35
CA LYS A 145 -0.85 7.52 -5.02
C LYS A 145 0.59 7.77 -4.55
N ASN A 146 0.86 7.67 -3.24
CA ASN A 146 2.21 7.83 -2.71
C ASN A 146 3.16 6.77 -3.28
N CYS A 147 2.75 5.51 -3.27
CA CYS A 147 3.54 4.42 -3.82
C CYS A 147 3.75 4.53 -5.33
N GLU A 148 2.77 5.02 -6.09
CA GLU A 148 2.91 5.29 -7.52
C GLU A 148 3.93 6.41 -7.80
N ILE A 149 3.90 7.49 -7.01
CA ILE A 149 4.87 8.58 -7.12
C ILE A 149 6.27 8.05 -6.82
N LEU A 150 6.43 7.43 -5.66
CA LEU A 150 7.73 6.94 -5.19
C LEU A 150 8.26 5.85 -6.12
N SER A 151 7.49 4.85 -6.51
CA SER A 151 8.02 3.76 -7.36
C SER A 151 8.47 4.18 -8.77
N ARG A 152 8.17 5.42 -9.22
CA ARG A 152 8.52 5.93 -10.55
C ARG A 152 9.77 6.82 -10.60
N MET A 153 10.30 7.25 -9.46
CA MET A 153 11.43 8.20 -9.47
C MET A 153 12.76 7.46 -9.66
N THR A 154 13.72 8.10 -10.32
CA THR A 154 14.98 7.50 -10.76
C THR A 154 16.05 7.37 -9.66
N TYR A 155 15.85 8.03 -8.51
CA TYR A 155 16.80 8.08 -7.40
C TYR A 155 16.12 7.73 -6.07
N ASN A 156 15.50 6.55 -5.99
CA ASN A 156 14.93 6.06 -4.75
C ASN A 156 14.96 4.53 -4.62
N ASP A 157 14.83 4.07 -3.38
CA ASP A 157 14.83 2.64 -3.08
C ASP A 157 13.43 2.02 -3.18
N TYR A 158 12.47 2.74 -3.77
CA TYR A 158 11.10 2.27 -3.99
C TYR A 158 10.94 1.57 -5.34
N GLN A 159 11.84 1.81 -6.29
CA GLN A 159 11.76 1.19 -7.61
C GLN A 159 11.77 -0.34 -7.49
N ASN A 160 10.72 -0.98 -8.01
CA ASN A 160 10.48 -2.44 -7.93
C ASN A 160 10.42 -3.03 -6.52
N ARG A 161 10.35 -2.19 -5.46
CA ARG A 161 10.34 -2.66 -4.06
C ARG A 161 9.11 -3.49 -3.76
N PHE A 162 7.92 -3.02 -4.13
CA PHE A 162 6.67 -3.72 -3.85
C PHE A 162 6.17 -4.52 -5.06
N LYS A 163 5.88 -5.80 -4.84
CA LYS A 163 5.37 -6.72 -5.86
C LYS A 163 4.02 -7.31 -5.48
N TYR A 164 3.06 -7.25 -6.40
CA TYR A 164 1.76 -7.91 -6.23
C TYR A 164 1.83 -9.39 -6.63
N THR A 165 1.41 -10.30 -5.75
CA THR A 165 1.55 -11.77 -5.90
C THR A 165 0.23 -12.52 -6.00
N CYS A 166 -0.90 -11.93 -5.59
CA CYS A 166 -2.21 -12.59 -5.64
C CYS A 166 -2.77 -12.77 -7.07
N ASN A 167 -3.72 -13.68 -7.22
CA ASN A 167 -4.35 -14.03 -8.51
C ASN A 167 -5.40 -13.03 -9.04
N LYS A 168 -5.54 -11.85 -8.41
CA LYS A 168 -6.45 -10.76 -8.79
C LYS A 168 -7.95 -11.17 -8.89
N GLN A 169 -8.37 -12.35 -8.44
CA GLN A 169 -9.79 -12.70 -8.42
C GLN A 169 -10.53 -11.84 -7.38
N PHE A 170 -11.80 -11.50 -7.66
CA PHE A 170 -12.67 -10.92 -6.64
C PHE A 170 -13.37 -12.05 -5.88
N TYR A 171 -13.52 -11.89 -4.58
CA TYR A 171 -14.26 -12.82 -3.72
C TYR A 171 -15.55 -12.16 -3.27
N LYS A 172 -16.65 -12.90 -3.20
CA LYS A 172 -17.94 -12.34 -2.75
C LYS A 172 -17.78 -11.76 -1.35
N GLU A 173 -18.52 -10.69 -1.03
CA GLU A 173 -18.38 -9.98 0.25
C GLU A 173 -18.37 -10.90 1.48
N TYR A 174 -19.25 -11.90 1.52
CA TYR A 174 -19.31 -12.86 2.62
C TYR A 174 -18.10 -13.82 2.65
N GLU A 175 -17.55 -14.21 1.50
CA GLU A 175 -16.30 -15.00 1.41
C GLU A 175 -15.12 -14.16 1.88
N TRP A 176 -15.05 -12.91 1.41
CA TRP A 176 -14.01 -11.96 1.77
C TRP A 176 -14.00 -11.68 3.27
N ASN A 177 -15.16 -11.39 3.85
CA ASN A 177 -15.28 -11.08 5.29
C ASN A 177 -14.91 -12.29 6.14
N ALA A 178 -15.27 -13.50 5.72
CA ALA A 178 -14.86 -14.74 6.39
C ALA A 178 -13.36 -15.09 6.17
N GLY A 179 -12.73 -14.52 5.14
CA GLY A 179 -11.38 -14.93 4.71
C GLY A 179 -11.36 -16.35 4.12
N LYS A 180 -12.48 -16.78 3.54
CA LYS A 180 -12.72 -18.14 3.04
C LYS A 180 -13.33 -18.10 1.65
N LYS A 181 -12.65 -18.67 0.66
CA LYS A 181 -13.18 -18.93 -0.67
C LYS A 181 -13.95 -20.24 -0.64
N ILE A 182 -15.22 -20.24 -1.04
CA ILE A 182 -16.01 -21.47 -1.19
C ILE A 182 -15.50 -22.23 -2.41
N ILE A 183 -15.26 -23.52 -2.22
CA ILE A 183 -14.88 -24.47 -3.29
C ILE A 183 -16.10 -25.28 -3.73
N ALA A 184 -16.87 -25.78 -2.76
CA ALA A 184 -18.08 -26.55 -3.02
C ALA A 184 -19.03 -26.52 -1.81
N GLU A 185 -20.34 -26.62 -2.07
CA GLU A 185 -21.34 -26.96 -1.05
C GLU A 185 -21.27 -28.45 -0.72
N ILE A 186 -21.41 -28.80 0.55
CA ILE A 186 -21.23 -30.15 1.08
C ILE A 186 -22.29 -30.45 2.14
N SER A 187 -22.44 -31.71 2.51
CA SER A 187 -23.30 -32.10 3.63
C SER A 187 -22.73 -31.66 4.98
N GLN A 188 -23.59 -31.55 6.00
CA GLN A 188 -23.17 -31.27 7.37
C GLN A 188 -22.20 -32.33 7.91
N SER A 189 -22.37 -33.60 7.53
CA SER A 189 -21.47 -34.69 7.94
C SER A 189 -20.07 -34.50 7.38
N GLU A 190 -19.96 -34.14 6.09
CA GLU A 190 -18.67 -33.84 5.46
C GLU A 190 -18.03 -32.60 6.09
N TYR A 191 -18.81 -31.56 6.34
CA TYR A 191 -18.33 -30.34 7.00
C TYR A 191 -17.75 -30.59 8.39
N ASN A 192 -18.41 -31.43 9.19
CA ASN A 192 -17.96 -31.78 10.52
C ASN A 192 -16.64 -32.58 10.51
N ALA A 193 -16.33 -33.25 9.39
CA ALA A 193 -15.08 -33.98 9.21
C ALA A 193 -13.91 -33.10 8.71
N LEU A 194 -14.17 -31.85 8.28
CA LEU A 194 -13.13 -30.92 7.81
C LEU A 194 -12.46 -30.17 8.96
N LYS A 195 -11.21 -29.74 8.73
CA LYS A 195 -10.51 -28.82 9.63
C LYS A 195 -11.18 -27.44 9.60
N GLU A 196 -11.01 -26.68 10.68
CA GLU A 196 -11.58 -25.33 10.81
C GLU A 196 -11.17 -24.40 9.66
N ASN A 197 -9.93 -24.51 9.18
CA ASN A 197 -9.46 -23.68 8.08
C ASN A 197 -9.98 -24.09 6.70
N GLU A 198 -10.58 -25.28 6.57
CA GLU A 198 -11.07 -25.88 5.33
C GLU A 198 -12.61 -25.81 5.21
N ARG A 199 -13.28 -25.24 6.20
CA ARG A 199 -14.74 -25.25 6.30
C ARG A 199 -15.31 -23.84 6.45
N PHE A 200 -16.47 -23.60 5.86
CA PHE A 200 -17.24 -22.37 6.00
C PHE A 200 -18.74 -22.69 6.00
N SER A 201 -19.52 -22.03 6.83
CA SER A 201 -20.97 -22.22 6.88
C SER A 201 -21.68 -20.87 6.90
N ARG A 202 -22.87 -20.82 6.30
CA ARG A 202 -23.68 -19.60 6.26
C ARG A 202 -25.13 -19.95 6.48
N THR A 203 -25.78 -19.21 7.37
CA THR A 203 -27.23 -19.34 7.61
C THR A 203 -27.98 -18.34 6.74
N LEU A 204 -28.90 -18.84 5.93
CA LEU A 204 -29.74 -18.10 5.02
C LEU A 204 -31.19 -18.16 5.48
N LYS A 205 -31.93 -17.06 5.31
CA LYS A 205 -33.39 -17.09 5.42
C LYS A 205 -33.95 -17.52 4.08
N GLU A 206 -34.48 -18.73 4.04
CA GLU A 206 -35.05 -19.33 2.84
C GLU A 206 -36.53 -19.60 3.05
N ARG A 207 -37.28 -19.63 1.94
CA ARG A 207 -38.71 -19.91 1.98
C ARG A 207 -38.93 -21.42 1.99
N THR A 208 -39.62 -21.92 3.00
CA THR A 208 -40.07 -23.32 3.09
C THR A 208 -41.59 -23.32 3.17
N GLY A 209 -42.25 -23.55 2.03
CA GLY A 209 -43.71 -23.47 1.91
C GLY A 209 -44.23 -22.03 2.07
N PHE A 210 -45.10 -21.82 3.06
CA PHE A 210 -45.66 -20.50 3.41
C PHE A 210 -44.87 -19.76 4.51
N SER A 211 -43.78 -20.35 5.01
CA SER A 211 -42.95 -19.79 6.08
C SER A 211 -41.52 -19.53 5.63
N TYR A 212 -40.79 -18.68 6.35
CA TYR A 212 -39.34 -18.55 6.21
C TYR A 212 -38.66 -19.33 7.31
N LYS A 213 -37.60 -20.06 6.95
CA LYS A 213 -36.74 -20.78 7.89
C LYS A 213 -35.31 -20.36 7.69
N GLU A 214 -34.57 -20.35 8.79
CA GLU A 214 -33.13 -20.21 8.76
C GLU A 214 -32.53 -21.58 8.42
N ILE A 215 -31.89 -21.68 7.25
CA ILE A 215 -31.24 -22.88 6.76
C ILE A 215 -29.74 -22.62 6.77
N THR A 216 -28.98 -23.51 7.41
CA THR A 216 -27.52 -23.42 7.42
C THR A 216 -26.96 -24.27 6.30
N HIS A 217 -26.22 -23.63 5.40
CA HIS A 217 -25.50 -24.25 4.32
C HIS A 217 -24.05 -24.45 4.74
N TYR A 218 -23.48 -25.58 4.32
CA TYR A 218 -22.14 -25.99 4.68
C TYR A 218 -21.27 -26.09 3.44
N TYR A 219 -20.05 -25.58 3.52
CA TYR A 219 -19.14 -25.49 2.38
C TYR A 219 -17.75 -26.01 2.74
N ARG A 220 -17.15 -26.69 1.78
CA ARG A 220 -15.68 -26.82 1.72
C ARG A 220 -15.13 -25.50 1.23
N ALA A 221 -14.12 -24.99 1.91
CA ALA A 221 -13.53 -23.68 1.64
C ALA A 221 -12.01 -23.70 1.77
N GLU A 222 -11.37 -22.71 1.17
CA GLU A 222 -9.92 -22.47 1.29
C GLU A 222 -9.68 -21.06 1.84
N PRO A 223 -8.61 -20.82 2.62
CA PRO A 223 -8.23 -19.47 3.03
C PRO A 223 -8.03 -18.54 1.83
N ILE A 224 -8.52 -17.31 1.96
CA ILE A 224 -8.21 -16.24 1.00
C ILE A 224 -6.88 -15.61 1.40
N GLU A 225 -5.91 -15.61 0.47
CA GLU A 225 -4.70 -14.80 0.64
C GLU A 225 -5.08 -13.30 0.60
N LYS A 226 -4.77 -12.60 1.70
CA LYS A 226 -5.05 -11.17 1.89
C LYS A 226 -3.77 -10.34 1.97
N HIS A 227 -2.61 -10.98 1.94
CA HIS A 227 -1.31 -10.36 1.85
C HIS A 227 -0.79 -10.50 0.42
N CYS A 228 -1.18 -9.55 -0.42
CA CYS A 228 -0.97 -9.57 -1.85
C CYS A 228 0.19 -8.71 -2.34
N TRP A 229 0.55 -7.65 -1.61
CA TRP A 229 1.75 -6.87 -1.87
C TRP A 229 2.86 -7.36 -0.96
N VAL A 230 4.04 -7.62 -1.53
CA VAL A 230 5.22 -8.08 -0.81
C VAL A 230 6.34 -7.05 -0.96
N ASP A 231 7.00 -6.69 0.13
CA ASP A 231 8.25 -5.91 0.11
C ASP A 231 9.44 -6.81 -0.29
N THR A 232 10.09 -6.49 -1.40
CA THR A 232 11.25 -7.22 -1.94
C THR A 232 12.59 -6.53 -1.65
N GLY A 233 12.56 -5.35 -1.01
CA GLY A 233 13.71 -4.46 -0.80
C GLY A 233 14.44 -4.61 0.54
N GLY A 234 14.28 -5.73 1.26
CA GLY A 234 14.97 -5.91 2.55
C GLY A 234 15.14 -7.37 2.98
N SER A 235 16.40 -7.82 3.04
CA SER A 235 16.85 -8.86 3.96
C SER A 235 16.56 -8.47 5.40
N LYS A 236 16.20 -9.47 6.21
CA LYS A 236 16.04 -9.39 7.67
C LYS A 236 17.19 -8.69 8.37
#